data_AF-D3K7P1-F1
#
_entry.id   AF-D3K7P1-F1
#
_cell.length_a   1.000
_cell.length_b   1.000
_cell.length_c   1.000
_cell.angle_alpha   90.00
_cell.angle_beta   90.00
_cell.angle_gamma   90.00
#
_symmetry.space_group_name_H-M   'P 1'
#
loop_
_entity.id
_entity.type
_entity.pdbx_description
1 polymer ?
#
loop_
_entity_poly.entity_id
_entity_poly.type
_entity_poly.pdbx_seq_one_letter_code
_entity_poly.pdbx_strand_id
1 'polypeptide(L)'
;TQVWDENNRVVPVTVVKAGPCVVTQVRTNDSDGYESVQIAFGEIDPRKVNKPLKGHFAKADVTPRRHLVEIRTSDASEYTLGQELTAETFESGVKVDVTGKSKGKGFAGVMKRHNFGGLGSSHGTQRKHRSPGSIGGCATPGRVFKGLRMAGRMGNERVTTQNLTVH
;
A
#
# COMPACT_ATOMS: atom_id res chain seq x y z
N THR A 1 2.78 -8.41 -18.16
CA THR A 1 3.22 -9.72 -18.67
C THR A 1 2.08 -10.70 -18.51
N GLN A 2 2.13 -11.86 -19.15
CA GLN A 2 1.07 -12.87 -19.08
C GLN A 2 1.68 -14.26 -19.04
N VAL A 3 0.98 -15.20 -18.40
CA VAL A 3 1.32 -16.62 -18.36
C VAL A 3 0.11 -17.45 -18.83
N TRP A 4 0.36 -18.67 -19.29
CA TRP A 4 -0.70 -19.62 -19.64
C TRP A 4 -0.88 -20.60 -18.47
N ASP A 5 -2.13 -20.85 -18.08
CA ASP A 5 -2.44 -21.89 -17.09
C ASP A 5 -2.56 -23.28 -17.76
N GLU A 6 -2.70 -24.31 -16.92
CA GLU A 6 -2.87 -25.71 -17.36
C GLU A 6 -4.13 -25.93 -18.22
N ASN A 7 -5.11 -25.02 -18.15
CA ASN A 7 -6.35 -25.05 -18.93
C ASN A 7 -6.24 -24.23 -20.23
N ASN A 8 -5.03 -23.85 -20.65
CA ASN A 8 -4.77 -22.98 -21.81
C ASN A 8 -5.51 -21.63 -21.74
N ARG A 9 -5.62 -21.04 -20.54
CA ARG A 9 -6.14 -19.69 -20.34
C ARG A 9 -5.00 -18.72 -20.10
N VAL A 10 -5.16 -17.50 -20.62
CA VAL A 10 -4.20 -16.41 -20.41
C VAL A 10 -4.48 -15.74 -19.06
N VAL A 11 -3.49 -15.77 -18.17
CA VAL A 11 -3.55 -15.13 -16.85
C VAL A 11 -2.66 -13.88 -16.84
N PRO A 12 -3.22 -12.68 -16.58
CA PRO A 12 -2.44 -11.46 -16.44
C PRO A 12 -1.69 -11.46 -15.10
N VAL A 13 -0.37 -11.29 -15.15
CA VAL A 13 0.48 -11.33 -13.94
C VAL A 13 1.24 -10.04 -13.72
N THR A 14 1.50 -9.74 -12.45
CA THR A 14 2.38 -8.64 -12.02
C THR A 14 3.66 -9.24 -11.47
N VAL A 15 4.79 -8.90 -12.09
CA VAL A 15 6.11 -9.35 -11.61
C VAL A 15 6.55 -8.43 -10.47
N VAL A 16 6.80 -9.01 -9.30
CA VAL A 16 7.25 -8.29 -8.11
C VAL A 16 8.63 -8.81 -7.71
N LYS A 17 9.61 -7.91 -7.58
CA LYS A 17 10.91 -8.24 -6.97
C LYS A 17 10.76 -8.22 -5.45
N ALA A 18 10.65 -9.41 -4.84
CA ALA A 18 10.38 -9.57 -3.41
C ALA A 18 11.61 -9.85 -2.54
N GLY A 19 12.84 -9.84 -3.08
CA GLY A 19 14.03 -10.14 -2.28
C GLY A 19 15.37 -9.66 -2.86
N PRO A 20 16.46 -9.79 -2.07
CA PRO A 20 16.47 -10.28 -0.69
C PRO A 20 15.93 -9.24 0.32
N CYS A 21 15.17 -9.71 1.30
CA CYS A 21 14.70 -8.93 2.44
C CYS A 21 15.44 -9.38 3.70
N VAL A 22 15.79 -8.47 4.62
CA VAL A 22 16.56 -8.83 5.83
C VAL A 22 15.85 -8.42 7.11
N VAL A 23 15.92 -9.26 8.14
CA VAL A 23 15.35 -8.95 9.47
C VAL A 23 16.28 -8.00 10.22
N THR A 24 15.78 -6.81 10.57
CA THR A 24 16.57 -5.77 11.25
C THR A 24 16.25 -5.64 12.73
N GLN A 25 15.06 -6.04 13.15
CA GLN A 25 14.65 -6.00 14.55
C GLN A 25 13.57 -7.04 14.78
N VAL A 26 13.68 -7.77 15.89
CA VAL A 26 12.62 -8.61 16.44
C VAL A 26 12.10 -7.91 17.69
N ARG A 27 10.80 -7.67 17.76
CA ARG A 27 10.12 -7.06 18.90
C ARG A 27 9.39 -8.15 19.68
N THR A 28 9.56 -8.15 21.00
CA THR A 28 8.88 -9.07 21.90
C THR A 28 7.93 -8.32 22.83
N ASN A 29 6.98 -9.05 23.41
CA ASN A 29 5.99 -8.45 24.30
C ASN A 29 6.64 -7.80 25.55
N ASP A 30 7.72 -8.39 26.07
CA ASP A 30 8.41 -7.89 27.28
C ASP A 30 9.16 -6.57 27.05
N SER A 31 9.78 -6.38 25.88
CA SER A 31 10.56 -5.17 25.59
C SER A 31 9.75 -4.06 24.93
N ASP A 32 8.82 -4.42 24.03
CA ASP A 32 8.14 -3.47 23.14
C ASP A 32 6.62 -3.44 23.35
N GLY A 33 6.06 -4.36 24.14
CA GLY A 33 4.62 -4.45 24.42
C GLY A 33 3.78 -5.09 23.31
N TYR A 34 4.44 -5.67 22.30
CA TYR A 34 3.80 -6.46 21.24
C TYR A 34 4.85 -7.27 20.44
N GLU A 35 4.38 -8.30 19.74
CA GLU A 35 5.20 -9.17 18.91
C GLU A 35 5.18 -8.74 17.44
N SER A 36 6.36 -8.54 16.86
CA SER A 36 6.52 -8.25 15.43
C SER A 36 7.94 -8.44 14.95
N VAL A 37 8.08 -8.53 13.63
CA VAL A 37 9.36 -8.57 12.94
C VAL A 37 9.47 -7.34 12.03
N GLN A 38 10.58 -6.62 12.15
CA GLN A 38 10.95 -5.56 11.23
C GLN A 38 11.83 -6.13 10.12
N ILE A 39 11.38 -5.92 8.88
CA ILE A 39 12.04 -6.38 7.68
C ILE A 39 12.47 -5.17 6.84
N ALA A 40 13.59 -5.32 6.16
CA ALA A 40 14.21 -4.26 5.39
C ALA A 40 14.52 -4.70 3.95
N PHE A 41 14.27 -3.81 2.98
CA PHE A 41 14.43 -4.10 1.55
C PHE A 41 15.15 -2.97 0.78
N GLY A 42 15.92 -3.37 -0.23
CA GLY A 42 16.60 -2.49 -1.17
C GLY A 42 17.92 -1.94 -0.61
N GLU A 43 19.03 -2.61 -0.91
CA GLU A 43 20.39 -2.18 -0.56
C GLU A 43 20.65 -0.72 -0.94
N ILE A 44 21.27 0.03 -0.02
CA ILE A 44 21.74 1.39 -0.25
C ILE A 44 23.16 1.56 0.26
N ASP A 45 23.92 2.43 -0.41
CA ASP A 45 25.26 2.82 0.03
C ASP A 45 25.21 3.38 1.46
N PRO A 46 26.02 2.87 2.40
CA PRO A 46 26.11 3.35 3.78
C PRO A 46 26.32 4.87 3.92
N ARG A 47 26.90 5.53 2.91
CA ARG A 47 27.10 6.99 2.89
C ARG A 47 25.81 7.78 2.74
N LYS A 48 24.75 7.18 2.18
CA LYS A 48 23.45 7.83 1.95
C LYS A 48 22.52 7.75 3.18
N VAL A 49 23.01 7.15 4.27
CA VAL A 49 22.23 6.84 5.46
C VAL A 49 22.62 7.78 6.59
N ASN A 50 21.63 8.24 7.35
CA ASN A 50 21.89 9.07 8.52
C ASN A 50 22.53 8.25 9.66
N LYS A 51 23.20 8.94 10.59
CA LYS A 51 23.93 8.28 11.70
C LYS A 51 23.03 7.36 12.56
N PRO A 52 21.78 7.73 12.93
CA PRO A 52 20.91 6.85 13.70
C PRO A 52 20.55 5.54 12.98
N LEU A 53 20.16 5.61 11.70
CA LEU A 53 19.83 4.41 10.94
C LEU A 53 21.07 3.52 10.73
N LYS A 54 22.25 4.12 10.56
CA LYS A 54 23.49 3.36 10.47
C LYS A 54 23.76 2.54 11.74
N GLY A 55 23.54 3.12 12.92
CA GLY A 55 23.66 2.41 14.19
C GLY A 55 22.61 1.30 14.34
N HIS A 56 21.39 1.54 13.87
CA HIS A 56 20.32 0.53 13.86
C HIS A 56 20.68 -0.70 13.02
N PHE A 57 21.14 -0.48 11.78
CA PHE A 57 21.54 -1.58 10.90
C PHE A 57 22.81 -2.31 11.40
N ALA A 58 23.75 -1.58 12.02
CA ALA A 58 24.96 -2.18 12.59
C ALA A 58 24.66 -3.13 13.76
N LYS A 59 23.59 -2.89 14.53
CA LYS A 59 23.16 -3.80 15.61
C LYS A 59 22.71 -5.17 15.09
N ALA A 60 22.14 -5.20 13.88
CA ALA A 60 21.71 -6.43 13.22
C ALA A 60 22.77 -6.98 12.24
N ASP A 61 23.95 -6.36 12.18
CA ASP A 61 25.05 -6.70 11.25
C ASP A 61 24.61 -6.77 9.77
N VAL A 62 23.69 -5.90 9.36
CA VAL A 62 23.18 -5.87 7.97
C VAL A 62 23.58 -4.61 7.24
N THR A 63 23.70 -4.74 5.91
CA THR A 63 23.87 -3.58 5.03
C THR A 63 22.61 -2.70 5.09
N PRO A 64 22.75 -1.36 5.18
CA PRO A 64 21.60 -0.49 5.21
C PRO A 64 20.66 -0.69 4.02
N ARG A 65 19.35 -0.60 4.32
CA ARG A 65 18.27 -0.79 3.33
C ARG A 65 17.40 0.46 3.22
N ARG A 66 16.75 0.63 2.06
CA ARG A 66 15.94 1.81 1.72
C ARG A 66 14.58 1.82 2.41
N HIS A 67 13.97 0.66 2.55
CA HIS A 67 12.63 0.50 3.07
C HIS A 67 12.68 -0.36 4.32
N LEU A 68 12.01 0.09 5.38
CA LEU A 68 11.81 -0.62 6.62
C LEU A 68 10.30 -0.77 6.82
N VAL A 69 9.84 -1.99 7.06
CA VAL A 69 8.44 -2.29 7.31
C VAL A 69 8.36 -3.25 8.48
N GLU A 70 7.35 -3.08 9.30
CA GLU A 70 7.07 -3.97 10.43
C GLU A 70 5.86 -4.83 10.11
N ILE A 71 5.95 -6.11 10.44
CA ILE A 71 4.90 -7.10 10.28
C ILE A 71 4.63 -7.69 11.65
N ARG A 72 3.40 -7.54 12.12
CA ARG A 72 2.94 -8.18 13.35
C ARG A 72 2.70 -9.65 13.06
N THR A 73 3.31 -10.51 13.86
CA THR A 73 3.19 -11.95 13.79
C THR A 73 3.34 -12.51 15.19
N SER A 74 2.57 -13.55 15.51
CA SER A 74 2.75 -14.36 16.73
C SER A 74 4.09 -15.11 16.72
N ASP A 75 4.61 -15.37 15.53
CA ASP A 75 5.76 -16.25 15.33
C ASP A 75 7.07 -15.42 15.32
N ALA A 76 7.06 -14.26 15.98
CA ALA A 76 8.18 -13.33 15.97
C ALA A 76 9.45 -13.94 16.59
N SER A 77 9.29 -14.90 17.50
CA SER A 77 10.37 -15.65 18.15
C SER A 77 11.13 -16.60 17.22
N GLU A 78 10.55 -16.96 16.07
CA GLU A 78 11.18 -17.87 15.10
C GLU A 78 12.21 -17.16 14.21
N TYR A 79 12.17 -15.83 14.15
CA TYR A 79 13.04 -15.04 13.30
C TYR A 79 14.27 -14.57 14.07
N THR A 80 15.42 -14.59 13.39
CA THR A 80 16.68 -14.10 13.97
C THR A 80 17.13 -12.79 13.31
N LEU A 81 17.87 -11.97 14.05
CA LEU A 81 18.45 -10.74 13.51
C LEU A 81 19.43 -11.08 12.38
N GLY A 82 19.35 -10.34 11.27
CA GLY A 82 20.20 -10.56 10.11
C GLY A 82 19.74 -11.68 9.17
N GLN A 83 18.69 -12.43 9.53
CA GLN A 83 18.12 -13.47 8.66
C GLN A 83 17.65 -12.88 7.33
N GLU A 84 18.05 -13.53 6.23
CA GLU A 84 17.58 -13.20 4.89
C GLU A 84 16.31 -13.98 4.54
N LEU A 85 15.33 -13.27 3.98
CA LEU A 85 14.07 -13.78 3.48
C LEU A 85 14.03 -13.57 1.96
N THR A 86 13.91 -14.68 1.23
CA THR A 86 13.85 -14.70 -0.23
C THR A 86 12.40 -14.80 -0.70
N ALA A 87 12.18 -14.73 -2.02
CA ALA A 87 10.84 -14.92 -2.58
C ALA A 87 10.32 -16.36 -2.44
N GLU A 88 11.19 -17.31 -2.09
CA GLU A 88 10.88 -18.74 -1.94
C GLU A 88 9.97 -19.02 -0.74
N THR A 89 9.83 -18.06 0.18
CA THR A 89 8.85 -18.15 1.28
C THR A 89 7.41 -18.21 0.77
N PHE A 90 7.15 -17.79 -0.48
CA PHE A 90 5.83 -17.87 -1.09
C PHE A 90 5.75 -19.09 -2.00
N GLU A 91 5.00 -20.11 -1.57
CA GLU A 91 4.67 -21.25 -2.42
C GLU A 91 3.68 -20.87 -3.52
N SER A 92 3.81 -21.50 -4.69
CA SER A 92 2.86 -21.30 -5.80
C SER A 92 1.47 -21.81 -5.41
N GLY A 93 0.43 -21.08 -5.83
CA GLY A 93 -0.97 -21.37 -5.49
C GLY A 93 -1.46 -20.74 -4.18
N VAL A 94 -0.57 -20.22 -3.33
CA VAL A 94 -0.96 -19.50 -2.11
C VAL A 94 -1.61 -18.17 -2.45
N LYS A 95 -2.59 -17.76 -1.64
CA LYS A 95 -3.23 -16.44 -1.72
C LYS A 95 -2.50 -15.45 -0.83
N VAL A 96 -2.19 -14.29 -1.39
CA VAL A 96 -1.49 -13.20 -0.70
C VAL A 96 -2.27 -11.89 -0.80
N ASP A 97 -2.10 -11.06 0.22
CA ASP A 97 -2.63 -9.71 0.27
C ASP A 97 -1.50 -8.71 -0.06
N VAL A 98 -1.66 -7.96 -1.15
CA VAL A 98 -0.63 -7.02 -1.62
C VAL A 98 -1.01 -5.61 -1.22
N THR A 99 -0.15 -4.98 -0.43
CA THR A 99 -0.31 -3.59 0.00
C THR A 99 0.69 -2.69 -0.70
N GLY A 100 0.22 -1.55 -1.22
CA GLY A 100 1.08 -0.58 -1.87
C GLY A 100 0.52 0.83 -1.82
N LYS A 101 1.32 1.77 -2.32
CA LYS A 101 0.88 3.15 -2.51
C LYS A 101 0.25 3.28 -3.90
N SER A 102 -1.02 3.67 -3.97
CA SER A 102 -1.71 3.85 -5.24
C SER A 102 -1.11 5.00 -6.05
N LYS A 103 -1.22 4.92 -7.39
CA LYS A 103 -0.77 6.01 -8.28
C LYS A 103 -1.52 7.30 -7.95
N GLY A 104 -0.79 8.39 -7.74
CA GLY A 104 -1.37 9.71 -7.50
C GLY A 104 -2.05 10.26 -8.74
N LYS A 105 -3.28 10.78 -8.59
CA LYS A 105 -4.06 11.40 -9.67
C LYS A 105 -4.25 12.92 -9.49
N GLY A 106 -3.54 13.52 -8.52
CA GLY A 106 -3.61 14.95 -8.20
C GLY A 106 -4.96 15.34 -7.57
N PHE A 107 -5.37 16.59 -7.78
CA PHE A 107 -6.70 17.07 -7.43
C PHE A 107 -7.71 16.56 -8.47
N ALA A 108 -8.64 15.70 -8.06
CA ALA A 108 -9.65 15.11 -8.91
C ALA A 108 -11.04 15.66 -8.60
N GLY A 109 -11.80 15.99 -9.65
CA GLY A 109 -13.22 16.35 -9.54
C GLY A 109 -14.09 15.15 -9.14
N VAL A 110 -15.33 15.43 -8.72
CA VAL A 110 -16.26 14.44 -8.17
C VAL A 110 -16.60 13.29 -9.12
N MET A 111 -16.70 13.55 -10.43
CA MET A 111 -16.97 12.50 -11.41
C MET A 111 -15.82 11.48 -11.48
N LYS A 112 -14.56 11.92 -11.42
CA LYS A 112 -13.39 11.02 -11.46
C LYS A 112 -13.11 10.36 -10.11
N ARG A 113 -13.33 11.11 -9.01
CA ARG A 113 -12.99 10.65 -7.65
C ARG A 113 -14.03 9.70 -7.08
N HIS A 114 -15.32 9.95 -7.36
CA HIS A 114 -16.45 9.29 -6.73
C HIS A 114 -17.47 8.72 -7.73
N ASN A 115 -17.14 8.70 -9.02
CA ASN A 115 -18.01 8.21 -10.10
C ASN A 115 -19.36 8.91 -10.17
N PHE A 116 -19.43 10.20 -9.83
CA PHE A 116 -20.66 10.99 -9.95
C PHE A 116 -21.11 11.10 -11.41
N GLY A 117 -22.42 11.09 -11.63
CA GLY A 117 -23.02 11.47 -12.93
C GLY A 117 -22.77 12.94 -13.26
N GLY A 118 -22.75 13.26 -14.54
CA GLY A 118 -22.74 14.64 -15.03
C GLY A 118 -24.16 15.18 -15.20
N LEU A 119 -24.30 16.50 -15.27
CA LEU A 119 -25.53 17.12 -15.76
C LEU A 119 -25.58 17.06 -17.29
N GLY A 120 -26.78 17.25 -17.86
CA GLY A 120 -26.99 17.22 -19.32
C GLY A 120 -26.02 18.15 -20.06
N SER A 121 -25.48 17.68 -21.17
CA SER A 121 -24.51 18.44 -21.98
C SER A 121 -25.15 19.52 -22.87
N SER A 122 -26.48 19.53 -22.98
CA SER A 122 -27.27 20.48 -23.76
C SER A 122 -28.55 20.84 -22.98
N HIS A 123 -29.57 21.38 -23.64
CA HIS A 123 -30.88 21.71 -23.07
C HIS A 123 -30.81 22.68 -21.88
N GLY A 124 -29.97 23.71 -21.99
CA GLY A 124 -29.95 24.83 -21.03
C GLY A 124 -29.04 24.66 -19.82
N THR A 125 -28.23 23.61 -19.72
CA THR A 125 -27.26 23.46 -18.63
C THR A 125 -26.19 24.56 -18.67
N GLN A 126 -26.27 25.52 -17.76
CA GLN A 126 -25.32 26.63 -17.70
C GLN A 126 -24.06 26.25 -16.89
N ARG A 127 -22.97 25.88 -17.58
CA ARG A 127 -21.60 25.67 -17.03
C ARG A 127 -21.47 24.73 -15.82
N LYS A 128 -22.46 23.87 -15.56
CA LYS A 128 -22.50 22.96 -14.39
C LYS A 128 -22.34 21.46 -14.73
N HIS A 129 -21.95 21.15 -15.95
CA HIS A 129 -21.91 19.82 -16.56
C HIS A 129 -21.20 18.76 -15.69
N ARG A 130 -20.14 19.16 -14.98
CA ARG A 130 -19.32 18.28 -14.12
C ARG A 130 -19.34 18.69 -12.65
N SER A 131 -20.33 19.52 -12.26
CA SER A 131 -20.51 19.99 -10.89
C SER A 131 -21.02 18.86 -9.98
N PRO A 132 -20.84 18.96 -8.65
CA PRO A 132 -21.31 17.94 -7.70
C PRO A 132 -22.82 17.89 -7.47
N GLY A 133 -23.59 18.83 -8.04
CA GLY A 133 -25.00 18.98 -7.72
C GLY A 133 -25.20 19.57 -6.31
N SER A 134 -26.31 19.21 -5.67
CA SER A 134 -26.60 19.64 -4.30
C SER A 134 -25.66 18.97 -3.29
N ILE A 135 -25.29 19.70 -2.24
CA ILE A 135 -24.38 19.25 -1.17
C ILE A 135 -25.04 19.23 0.21
N GLY A 136 -26.35 19.47 0.30
CA GLY A 136 -27.06 19.50 1.57
C GLY A 136 -28.56 19.76 1.44
N GLY A 137 -29.26 19.66 2.58
CA GLY A 137 -30.64 20.10 2.74
C GLY A 137 -30.74 21.60 3.04
N CYS A 138 -31.98 22.11 3.10
CA CYS A 138 -32.28 23.51 3.38
C CYS A 138 -32.23 23.81 4.91
N ALA A 139 -33.38 24.09 5.55
CA ALA A 139 -33.45 24.59 6.92
C ALA A 139 -32.86 23.65 7.98
N THR A 140 -33.18 22.36 7.91
CA THR A 140 -32.58 21.32 8.75
C THR A 140 -31.92 20.33 7.83
N PRO A 141 -30.59 20.07 7.92
CA PRO A 141 -29.66 20.33 9.04
C PRO A 141 -28.88 21.67 9.00
N GLY A 142 -29.07 22.54 8.01
CA GLY A 142 -28.37 23.84 7.93
C GLY A 142 -26.84 23.77 7.79
N ARG A 143 -26.29 22.59 7.48
CA ARG A 143 -24.85 22.35 7.33
C ARG A 143 -24.56 21.17 6.41
N VAL A 144 -23.34 21.11 5.89
CA VAL A 144 -22.82 19.95 5.17
C VAL A 144 -22.36 18.89 6.17
N PHE A 145 -22.73 17.62 5.95
CA PHE A 145 -22.30 16.51 6.79
C PHE A 145 -20.81 16.16 6.57
N LYS A 146 -20.15 15.67 7.64
CA LYS A 146 -18.79 15.15 7.55
C LYS A 146 -18.76 13.92 6.65
N GLY A 147 -17.72 13.79 5.84
CA GLY A 147 -17.58 12.68 4.89
C GLY A 147 -18.35 12.84 3.58
N LEU A 148 -19.02 13.99 3.35
CA LEU A 148 -19.68 14.24 2.06
C LEU A 148 -18.66 14.18 0.91
N ARG A 149 -19.02 13.44 -0.13
CA ARG A 149 -18.17 13.22 -1.29
C ARG A 149 -18.01 14.50 -2.11
N MET A 150 -16.80 15.07 -2.09
CA MET A 150 -16.41 16.26 -2.85
C MET A 150 -15.14 16.04 -3.67
N ALA A 151 -14.79 17.01 -4.50
CA ALA A 151 -13.49 17.05 -5.19
C ALA A 151 -12.34 17.09 -4.17
N GLY A 152 -11.16 16.60 -4.57
CA GLY A 152 -10.01 16.57 -3.68
C GLY A 152 -8.87 15.71 -4.21
N ARG A 153 -7.81 15.55 -3.41
CA ARG A 153 -6.70 14.65 -3.76
C ARG A 153 -7.21 13.21 -3.94
N MET A 154 -6.79 12.57 -5.03
CA MET A 154 -7.13 11.18 -5.33
C MET A 154 -5.86 10.36 -5.56
N GLY A 155 -5.79 9.17 -4.93
CA GLY A 155 -4.63 8.29 -4.99
C GLY A 155 -3.46 8.78 -4.13
N ASN A 156 -2.29 8.15 -4.29
CA ASN A 156 -1.14 8.32 -3.40
C ASN A 156 -1.49 7.98 -1.93
N GLU A 157 -2.38 7.02 -1.75
CA GLU A 157 -2.84 6.48 -0.47
C GLU A 157 -2.47 5.00 -0.38
N ARG A 158 -2.43 4.46 0.84
CA ARG A 158 -2.19 3.03 1.07
C ARG A 158 -3.43 2.25 0.67
N VAL A 159 -3.28 1.31 -0.25
CA VAL A 159 -4.36 0.42 -0.72
C VAL A 159 -3.85 -1.02 -0.61
N THR A 160 -4.75 -1.91 -0.19
CA THR A 160 -4.49 -3.35 -0.13
C THR A 160 -5.44 -4.03 -1.08
N THR A 161 -4.89 -4.84 -1.99
CA THR A 161 -5.66 -5.77 -2.81
C THR A 161 -5.51 -7.14 -2.21
N GLN A 162 -6.63 -7.77 -1.88
CA GLN A 162 -6.64 -9.03 -1.15
C GLN A 162 -6.78 -10.24 -2.08
N ASN A 163 -6.41 -11.42 -1.59
CA ASN A 163 -6.66 -12.71 -2.23
C ASN A 163 -6.06 -12.85 -3.64
N LEU A 164 -4.85 -12.33 -3.87
CA LEU A 164 -4.14 -12.51 -5.13
C LEU A 164 -3.39 -13.86 -5.11
N THR A 165 -3.49 -14.63 -6.19
CA THR A 165 -2.79 -15.91 -6.31
C THR A 165 -1.33 -15.70 -6.72
N VAL A 166 -0.41 -16.36 -6.01
CA VAL A 166 0.99 -16.47 -6.42
C VAL A 166 1.09 -17.56 -7.48
N HIS A 167 1.72 -17.24 -8.62
CA HIS A 167 1.96 -18.16 -9.72
C HIS A 167 3.44 -18.51 -9.77
#